data_AF-A0A845DE38-F1
#
_entry.id   AF-A0A845DE38-F1
#
_cell.length_a   1.000
_cell.length_b   1.000
_cell.length_c   1.000
_cell.angle_alpha   90.00
_cell.angle_beta   90.00
_cell.angle_gamma   90.00
#
_symmetry.space_group_name_H-M   'P 1'
#
loop_
_entity.id
_entity.type
_entity.pdbx_description
1 polymer ?
#
loop_
_entity_poly.entity_id
_entity_poly.type
_entity_poly.pdbx_seq_one_letter_code
_entity_poly.pdbx_strand_id
1 'polypeptide(L)'
;MMADIASLKIGVVAGLAVDMGTFVYPVTFTLRDLVHKTLGKRNAQVLIVTAAVINLGMVLYLMWSASVPSDPNSFGGTQFSDIFAPLWRIVCASIIAE
;
A
#
# COMPACT_ATOMS: atom_id res chain seq x y z
N MET A 1 2.57 -2.04 1.09
CA MET A 1 1.92 -2.34 -0.21
C MET A 1 0.44 -2.67 -0.06
N MET A 2 0.06 -3.91 0.31
CA MET A 2 -1.37 -4.28 0.34
C MET A 2 -2.20 -3.43 1.32
N ALA A 3 -1.66 -3.17 2.51
CA ALA A 3 -2.31 -2.29 3.49
C ALA A 3 -2.55 -0.89 2.90
N ASP A 4 -1.54 -0.29 2.28
CA ASP A 4 -1.63 1.07 1.71
C ASP A 4 -2.70 1.20 0.62
N ILE A 5 -2.84 0.19 -0.25
CA ILE A 5 -3.90 0.16 -1.28
C ILE A 5 -5.27 -0.01 -0.62
N ALA A 6 -5.39 -0.93 0.33
CA ALA A 6 -6.64 -1.15 1.05
C ALA A 6 -7.07 0.09 1.85
N SER A 7 -6.12 0.89 2.33
CA SER A 7 -6.36 2.15 3.03
C SER A 7 -6.97 3.26 2.17
N LEU A 8 -6.99 3.11 0.84
CA LEU A 8 -7.78 3.99 -0.02
C LEU A 8 -9.29 3.84 0.22
N LYS A 9 -9.73 2.69 0.77
CA LYS A 9 -11.13 2.42 1.05
C LYS A 9 -11.40 2.61 2.54
N ILE A 10 -12.23 3.61 2.84
CA ILE A 10 -12.91 3.70 4.13
C ILE A 10 -14.19 2.86 4.04
N GLY A 11 -14.19 1.72 4.72
CA GLY A 11 -15.34 0.82 4.82
C GLY A 11 -16.22 1.11 6.02
N VAL A 12 -17.33 0.38 6.12
CA VAL A 12 -18.18 0.38 7.32
C VAL A 12 -18.11 -1.01 7.94
N VAL A 13 -17.61 -1.10 9.17
CA VAL A 13 -17.52 -2.35 9.94
C VAL A 13 -18.23 -2.14 11.26
N ALA A 14 -19.22 -2.99 11.57
CA ALA A 14 -20.06 -2.87 12.77
C ALA A 14 -20.69 -1.46 12.97
N GLY A 15 -21.02 -0.77 11.87
CA GLY A 15 -21.61 0.57 11.89
C GLY A 15 -20.61 1.72 12.05
N LEU A 16 -19.29 1.44 12.10
CA LEU A 16 -18.24 2.44 12.23
C LEU A 16 -17.45 2.58 10.93
N ALA A 17 -16.99 3.81 10.63
CA ALA A 17 -16.07 4.06 9.52
C ALA A 17 -14.68 3.52 9.87
N VAL A 18 -14.15 2.62 9.04
CA VAL A 18 -12.89 1.91 9.29
C VAL A 18 -12.02 1.93 8.04
N ASP A 19 -10.75 2.28 8.23
CA ASP A 19 -9.70 2.08 7.22
C ASP A 19 -9.50 0.58 6.99
N MET A 20 -9.77 0.12 5.76
CA MET A 20 -9.71 -1.29 5.41
C MET A 20 -8.29 -1.88 5.37
N GLY A 21 -7.25 -1.05 5.29
CA GLY A 21 -5.85 -1.48 5.42
C GLY A 21 -5.50 -1.93 6.84
N THR A 22 -6.26 -1.48 7.85
CA THR A 22 -6.03 -1.81 9.27
C THR A 22 -6.01 -3.32 9.54
N PHE A 23 -6.83 -4.10 8.81
CA PHE A 23 -6.90 -5.55 8.98
C PHE A 23 -5.65 -6.30 8.50
N VAL A 24 -4.84 -5.67 7.64
CA VAL A 24 -3.61 -6.27 7.11
C VAL A 24 -2.44 -6.07 8.09
N TYR A 25 -2.44 -5.01 8.88
CA TYR A 25 -1.32 -4.67 9.78
C TYR A 25 -0.94 -5.79 10.77
N PRO A 26 -1.87 -6.46 11.47
CA PRO A 26 -1.53 -7.55 12.39
C PRO A 26 -0.80 -8.70 11.70
N VAL A 27 -1.18 -9.02 10.46
CA VAL A 27 -0.56 -10.08 9.67
C VAL A 27 0.87 -9.68 9.30
N THR A 28 1.07 -8.46 8.78
CA THR A 28 2.41 -7.98 8.41
C THR A 28 3.34 -7.84 9.62
N PHE A 29 2.81 -7.42 10.77
CA PHE A 29 3.58 -7.35 12.02
C PHE A 29 4.04 -8.74 12.46
N THR A 30 3.13 -9.71 12.46
CA THR A 30 3.45 -11.11 12.81
C THR A 30 4.51 -11.69 11.87
N LEU A 31 4.40 -11.44 10.57
CA LEU A 31 5.41 -11.89 9.59
C LEU A 31 6.78 -11.24 9.83
N ARG A 32 6.82 -9.93 10.11
CA ARG A 32 8.06 -9.22 10.43
C ARG A 32 8.71 -9.79 11.69
N ASP A 33 7.93 -10.08 12.72
CA ASP A 33 8.40 -10.71 13.96
C ASP A 33 8.96 -12.12 13.71
N LEU A 34 8.30 -12.92 12.88
CA LEU A 34 8.78 -14.24 12.48
C LEU A 34 10.09 -14.14 11.70
N VAL A 35 10.20 -13.22 10.75
CA VAL A 35 11.42 -12.96 9.98
C VAL A 35 12.56 -12.54 10.93
N HIS A 36 12.28 -11.64 11.87
CA HIS A 36 13.28 -11.20 12.84
C HIS A 36 13.76 -12.35 13.73
N LYS A 37 12.87 -13.23 14.19
CA LYS A 37 13.21 -14.40 15.01
C LYS A 37 13.95 -15.50 14.23
N THR A 38 13.61 -15.71 12.96
CA THR A 38 14.15 -16.82 12.16
C THR A 38 15.42 -16.44 11.40
N LEU A 39 15.49 -15.22 10.86
CA LEU A 39 16.58 -14.74 9.99
C LEU A 39 17.47 -13.70 10.66
N GLY A 40 17.09 -13.23 11.85
CA GLY A 40 17.85 -12.25 12.62
C GLY A 40 17.69 -10.80 12.12
N LYS A 41 18.27 -9.87 12.89
CA LYS A 41 18.10 -8.42 12.69
C LYS A 41 18.49 -7.92 11.30
N ARG A 42 19.67 -8.32 10.80
CA ARG A 42 20.20 -7.78 9.53
C ARG A 42 19.32 -8.16 8.34
N ASN A 43 18.85 -9.42 8.30
CA ASN A 43 17.97 -9.89 7.23
C ASN A 43 16.58 -9.27 7.34
N ALA A 44 16.06 -9.07 8.55
CA ALA A 44 14.82 -8.35 8.75
C ALA A 44 14.91 -6.89 8.25
N GLN A 45 16.02 -6.20 8.51
CA GLN A 45 16.25 -4.84 8.00
C GLN A 45 16.31 -4.80 6.47
N VAL A 46 17.03 -5.74 5.85
CA VAL A 46 17.08 -5.84 4.38
C VAL A 46 15.68 -6.08 3.83
N LEU A 47 14.89 -6.95 4.45
CA LEU A 47 13.51 -7.23 4.04
C LEU A 47 12.63 -5.96 4.12
N ILE A 48 12.71 -5.20 5.21
CA ILE A 48 11.95 -3.95 5.39
C ILE A 48 12.33 -2.93 4.32
N VAL A 49 13.63 -2.67 4.13
CA VAL A 49 14.10 -1.70 3.13
C VAL A 49 13.71 -2.15 1.72
N THR A 50 13.84 -3.44 1.41
CA THR A 50 13.44 -3.98 0.11
C THR A 50 11.94 -3.83 -0.12
N ALA A 51 11.12 -4.11 0.89
CA ALA A 51 9.67 -3.91 0.83
C ALA A 51 9.32 -2.43 0.60
N ALA A 52 9.98 -1.49 1.28
CA ALA A 52 9.79 -0.06 1.09
C ALA A 52 10.15 0.40 -0.35
N VAL A 53 11.26 -0.10 -0.90
CA VAL A 53 11.67 0.20 -2.29
C VAL A 53 10.65 -0.34 -3.30
N ILE A 54 10.18 -1.58 -3.12
CA ILE A 54 9.15 -2.16 -3.99
C ILE A 54 7.84 -1.36 -3.88
N ASN A 55 7.48 -0.92 -2.67
CA ASN A 55 6.29 -0.09 -2.43
C ASN A 55 6.36 1.26 -3.15
N LEU A 56 7.52 1.93 -3.09
CA LEU A 56 7.80 3.14 -3.86
C LEU A 56 7.69 2.88 -5.37
N GLY A 57 8.32 1.82 -5.86
CA GLY A 57 8.26 1.45 -7.29
C GLY A 57 6.83 1.25 -7.78
N MET A 58 6.00 0.56 -7.00
CA MET A 58 4.58 0.39 -7.29
C MET A 58 3.86 1.75 -7.36
N VAL A 59 4.05 2.63 -6.38
CA VAL A 59 3.38 3.95 -6.37
C VAL A 59 3.77 4.77 -7.59
N LEU A 60 5.06 4.84 -7.89
CA LEU A 60 5.54 5.58 -9.06
C LEU A 60 4.92 5.04 -10.34
N TYR A 61 4.84 3.72 -10.48
CA TYR A 61 4.22 3.09 -11.63
C TYR A 61 2.70 3.35 -11.71
N LEU A 62 1.97 3.23 -10.60
CA LEU A 62 0.53 3.48 -10.56
C LEU A 62 0.19 4.96 -10.79
N MET A 63 0.99 5.87 -10.25
CA MET A 63 0.85 7.31 -10.52
C MET A 63 1.07 7.64 -12.00
N TRP A 64 2.13 7.07 -12.59
CA TRP A 64 2.39 7.23 -14.01
C TRP A 64 1.23 6.66 -14.84
N SER A 65 0.79 5.44 -14.54
CA SER A 65 -0.35 4.79 -15.19
C SER A 65 -1.63 5.64 -15.10
N ALA A 66 -1.92 6.21 -13.92
CA ALA A 66 -3.07 7.09 -13.70
C ALA A 66 -2.97 8.44 -14.45
N SER A 67 -1.76 8.91 -14.77
CA SER A 67 -1.54 10.17 -15.49
C SER A 67 -1.76 10.07 -17.00
N VAL A 68 -1.73 8.85 -17.57
CA VAL A 68 -1.91 8.63 -19.00
C VAL A 68 -3.41 8.68 -19.34
N PRO A 69 -3.81 9.35 -20.45
CA PRO A 69 -5.20 9.35 -20.89
C PRO A 69 -5.73 7.93 -21.11
N SER A 70 -6.91 7.64 -20.57
CA SER A 70 -7.59 6.37 -20.81
C SER A 70 -8.18 6.31 -22.22
N ASP A 71 -8.21 5.13 -22.82
CA ASP A 71 -8.91 4.90 -24.09
C ASP A 71 -10.41 5.22 -23.90
N PRO A 72 -11.05 6.01 -24.77
CA PRO A 72 -12.49 6.30 -24.70
C PRO A 72 -13.40 5.06 -24.66
N ASN A 73 -12.94 3.92 -25.18
CA ASN A 73 -13.68 2.66 -25.17
C ASN A 73 -13.42 1.81 -23.92
N SER A 74 -12.46 2.21 -23.08
CA SER A 74 -12.11 1.49 -21.85
C SER A 74 -13.01 1.89 -20.70
N PHE A 75 -13.39 0.91 -19.88
CA PHE A 75 -14.18 1.15 -18.68
C PHE A 75 -13.28 1.64 -17.54
N GLY A 76 -13.77 2.60 -16.76
CA GLY A 76 -13.19 2.88 -15.44
C GLY A 76 -12.02 3.87 -15.43
N GLY A 77 -11.70 4.53 -16.53
CA GLY A 77 -10.50 5.39 -16.64
C GLY A 77 -10.45 6.53 -15.62
N THR A 78 -11.55 7.26 -15.46
CA THR A 78 -11.65 8.32 -14.45
C THR A 78 -11.57 7.76 -13.03
N GLN A 79 -12.29 6.67 -12.75
CA GLN A 79 -12.26 6.02 -11.44
C GLN A 79 -10.86 5.50 -11.08
N PHE A 80 -10.11 4.99 -12.06
CA PHE A 80 -8.73 4.54 -11.85
C PHE A 80 -7.85 5.71 -11.40
N SER A 81 -7.92 6.84 -12.10
CA SER A 81 -7.18 8.05 -11.71
C SER A 81 -7.63 8.55 -10.34
N ASP A 82 -8.92 8.61 -10.06
CA ASP A 82 -9.45 9.10 -8.79
C ASP A 82 -9.02 8.24 -7.59
N ILE A 83 -8.98 6.91 -7.77
CA ILE A 83 -8.58 5.96 -6.73
C ILE A 83 -7.07 6.00 -6.48
N PHE A 84 -6.25 6.00 -7.55
CA PHE A 84 -4.80 5.83 -7.42
C PHE A 84 -4.02 7.15 -7.33
N ALA A 85 -4.56 8.28 -7.77
CA ALA A 85 -3.93 9.59 -7.65
C ALA A 85 -3.51 9.96 -6.21
N PRO A 86 -4.29 9.67 -5.14
CA PRO A 86 -3.87 9.98 -3.77
C PRO A 86 -2.98 8.91 -3.13
N LEU A 87 -2.74 7.74 -3.78
CA LEU A 87 -2.05 6.60 -3.17
C LEU A 87 -0.64 6.94 -2.66
N TRP A 88 0.07 7.83 -3.35
CA TRP A 88 1.42 8.23 -2.96
C TRP A 88 1.49 8.85 -1.57
N ARG A 89 0.45 9.56 -1.14
CA ARG A 89 0.40 10.19 0.19
C ARG A 89 0.41 9.14 1.29
N ILE A 90 -0.36 8.07 1.10
CA ILE A 90 -0.46 6.96 2.05
C ILE A 90 0.87 6.21 2.12
N VAL A 91 1.45 5.87 0.96
CA VAL A 91 2.72 5.13 0.92
C VAL A 91 3.88 5.93 1.47
N CYS A 92 3.95 7.24 1.20
CA CYS A 92 4.97 8.09 1.82
C CYS A 92 4.83 8.14 3.35
N ALA A 93 3.60 8.30 3.85
CA ALA A 93 3.35 8.28 5.30
C ALA A 93 3.72 6.92 5.92
N SER A 94 3.38 5.82 5.24
CA SER A 94 3.67 4.44 5.64
C SER A 94 5.18 4.19 5.76
N ILE A 95 5.96 4.60 4.76
CA ILE A 95 7.43 4.42 4.76
C ILE A 95 8.11 5.25 5.85
N ILE A 96 7.62 6.46 6.12
CA ILE A 96 8.17 7.30 7.21
C ILE A 96 7.88 6.68 8.59
N ALA A 97 6.77 5.95 8.71
CA ALA A 97 6.37 5.29 9.97
C ALA A 97 7.08 3.95 10.22
N GLU A 98 7.68 3.33 9.20
CA GLU A 98 8.31 2.00 9.25
C GLU A 98 9.76 2.02 9.73
#